data_AF-A0A5N5HSE7-F1
#
_entry.id   AF-A0A5N5HSE7-F1
#
_cell.length_a   1.000
_cell.length_b   1.000
_cell.length_c   1.000
_cell.angle_alpha   90.00
_cell.angle_beta   90.00
_cell.angle_gamma   90.00
#
_symmetry.space_group_name_H-M   'P 1'
#
loop_
_entity.id
_entity.type
_entity.pdbx_description
1 polymer ?
#
loop_
_entity_poly.entity_id
_entity_poly.type
_entity_poly.pdbx_seq_one_letter_code
_entity_poly.pdbx_strand_id
1 'polypeptide(L)'
;MREYLNKDFILSHVVPLAPSLAQHKTGEDPSMRQLHLHVISQDFDSIHLKNKKQWNSFNTAFFRDSMDAVEEVSSDGKAKLKDDDSLLSTELRCHRCRSAHPNMPRLKSHITDCRAPFPSTLLQNGRLVHAPSNVSIDP
;
A
#
# COMPACT_ATOMS: atom_id res chain seq x y z
N MET A 1 22.21 -3.59 0.34
CA MET A 1 21.89 -2.20 -0.06
C MET A 1 21.64 -2.06 -1.58
N ARG A 2 22.31 -2.84 -2.46
CA ARG A 2 22.08 -2.81 -3.92
C ARG A 2 20.74 -3.45 -4.39
N GLU A 3 20.15 -4.39 -3.65
CA GLU A 3 18.88 -5.05 -4.03
C GLU A 3 17.62 -4.19 -3.88
N TYR A 4 17.68 -3.07 -3.16
CA TYR A 4 16.53 -2.17 -2.98
C TYR A 4 16.43 -1.09 -4.06
N LEU A 5 17.44 -0.95 -4.93
CA LEU A 5 17.53 0.14 -5.90
C LEU A 5 16.73 -0.08 -7.20
N ASN A 6 16.23 -1.30 -7.44
CA ASN A 6 15.53 -1.68 -8.68
C ASN A 6 14.04 -2.03 -8.46
N LYS A 7 13.42 -1.52 -7.40
CA LYS A 7 12.02 -1.80 -7.07
C LYS A 7 11.20 -0.52 -7.25
N ASP A 8 10.03 -0.62 -7.89
CA ASP A 8 9.08 0.49 -7.90
C ASP A 8 8.44 0.57 -6.51
N PHE A 9 8.40 1.76 -5.91
CA PHE A 9 7.83 1.97 -4.57
C PHE A 9 6.56 2.80 -4.64
N ILE A 10 5.56 2.43 -3.83
CA ILE A 10 4.48 3.33 -3.44
C ILE A 10 4.87 3.95 -2.10
N LEU A 11 4.58 5.25 -1.98
CA LEU A 11 4.90 6.07 -0.83
C LEU A 11 3.59 6.51 -0.16
N SER A 12 3.08 5.74 0.82
CA SER A 12 2.05 6.25 1.74
C SER A 12 1.54 5.28 2.80
N HIS A 13 1.56 5.69 4.06
CA HIS A 13 0.34 5.70 4.89
C HIS A 13 0.42 6.96 5.74
N VAL A 14 -0.70 7.49 6.21
CA VAL A 14 -0.74 8.60 7.16
C VAL A 14 -1.82 8.17 8.15
N VAL A 15 -1.44 7.68 9.34
CA VAL A 15 -2.37 7.47 10.46
C VAL A 15 -2.30 8.67 11.40
N PRO A 16 -3.23 9.63 11.34
CA PRO A 16 -3.42 10.57 12.43
C PRO A 16 -4.40 10.01 13.47
N LEU A 17 -4.03 10.16 14.75
CA LEU A 17 -4.84 9.90 15.93
C LEU A 17 -6.25 10.50 15.83
N ALA A 18 -7.27 9.71 16.18
CA ALA A 18 -8.48 10.25 16.79
C ALA A 18 -8.32 10.24 18.32
N PRO A 19 -8.25 11.40 18.99
CA PRO A 19 -8.28 11.45 20.45
C PRO A 19 -9.73 11.57 20.91
N SER A 20 -10.44 10.46 21.16
CA SER A 20 -11.51 10.47 22.17
C SER A 20 -11.95 9.07 22.59
N LEU A 21 -11.94 8.86 23.90
CA LEU A 21 -12.51 7.76 24.67
C LEU A 21 -11.78 6.41 24.60
N ALA A 22 -10.95 6.21 25.62
CA ALA A 22 -10.60 4.91 26.14
C ALA A 22 -11.85 4.06 26.35
N GLN A 23 -12.05 3.07 25.47
CA GLN A 23 -12.81 1.87 25.80
C GLN A 23 -12.04 0.66 25.26
N HIS A 24 -11.63 -0.20 26.20
CA HIS A 24 -11.02 -1.49 25.94
C HIS A 24 -11.72 -2.24 24.80
N LYS A 25 -11.03 -2.40 23.67
CA LYS A 25 -11.32 -3.45 22.69
C LYS A 25 -9.99 -4.01 22.20
N THR A 26 -9.70 -5.23 22.62
CA THR A 26 -8.62 -6.07 22.08
C THR A 26 -8.97 -6.46 20.65
N GLY A 27 -8.20 -5.96 19.68
CA GLY A 27 -8.30 -6.37 18.28
C GLY A 27 -7.63 -5.37 17.34
N GLU A 28 -6.30 -5.46 17.23
CA GLU A 28 -5.46 -4.73 16.27
C GLU A 28 -5.70 -3.21 16.18
N ASP A 29 -5.49 -2.54 17.31
CA ASP A 29 -5.20 -1.11 17.43
C ASP A 29 -3.94 -0.78 16.60
N PRO A 30 -3.88 0.33 15.83
CA PRO A 30 -2.62 0.79 15.24
C PRO A 30 -1.54 0.83 16.33
N SER A 31 -0.49 0.02 16.14
CA SER A 31 0.57 -0.24 17.13
C SER A 31 1.32 1.03 17.60
N MET A 32 1.09 2.18 16.98
CA MET A 32 1.79 3.42 17.27
C MET A 32 0.86 4.64 17.13
N ARG A 33 1.00 5.59 18.07
CA ARG A 33 0.21 6.83 18.13
C ARG A 33 0.71 7.94 17.20
N GLN A 34 1.87 7.75 16.57
CA GLN A 34 2.49 8.77 15.73
C GLN A 34 2.08 8.59 14.27
N LEU A 35 2.28 9.63 13.48
CA LEU A 35 2.11 9.56 12.04
C LEU A 35 3.23 8.71 11.42
N HIS A 36 2.90 7.64 10.71
CA HIS A 36 3.86 6.77 10.03
C HIS A 36 3.63 6.72 8.53
N LEU A 37 4.65 7.10 7.76
CA LEU A 37 4.67 6.98 6.30
C LEU A 37 5.27 5.64 5.88
N HIS A 38 4.50 4.83 5.17
CA HIS A 38 4.96 3.56 4.61
C HIS A 38 5.52 3.77 3.21
N VAL A 39 6.73 3.27 2.95
CA VAL A 39 7.30 3.16 1.60
C VAL A 39 7.42 1.68 1.28
N ILE A 40 6.68 1.21 0.29
CA ILE A 40 6.48 -0.23 0.02
C ILE A 40 6.78 -0.52 -1.44
N SER A 41 7.63 -1.52 -1.68
CA SER A 41 7.92 -2.00 -3.03
C SER A 41 6.72 -2.74 -3.63
N GLN A 42 6.50 -2.55 -4.93
CA GLN A 42 5.40 -3.15 -5.68
C GLN A 42 5.60 -4.61 -6.04
N ASP A 43 6.76 -5.20 -5.75
CA ASP A 43 6.98 -6.63 -5.88
C ASP A 43 6.29 -7.44 -4.77
N PHE A 44 6.01 -6.79 -3.62
CA PHE A 44 5.46 -7.42 -2.41
C PHE A 44 6.19 -8.72 -2.00
N ASP A 45 7.48 -8.82 -2.33
CA ASP A 45 8.31 -9.99 -2.02
C ASP A 45 8.87 -9.88 -0.59
N SER A 46 8.08 -10.36 0.36
CA SER A 46 8.45 -10.41 1.77
C SER A 46 7.96 -11.69 2.45
N ILE A 47 8.84 -12.28 3.26
CA ILE A 47 8.51 -13.43 4.12
C ILE A 47 7.48 -13.07 5.19
N HIS A 48 7.31 -11.78 5.52
CA HIS A 48 6.41 -11.29 6.57
C HIS A 48 4.99 -10.99 6.07
N LEU A 49 4.80 -10.90 4.75
CA LEU A 49 3.49 -10.74 4.11
C LEU A 49 2.82 -12.11 3.99
N LYS A 50 2.19 -12.59 5.06
CA LYS A 50 1.75 -13.99 5.18
C LYS A 50 0.25 -14.18 5.00
N ASN A 51 -0.54 -13.18 5.38
CA ASN A 51 -1.98 -13.34 5.51
C ASN A 51 -2.79 -12.33 4.68
N LYS A 52 -4.07 -12.63 4.54
CA LYS A 52 -5.03 -11.86 3.75
C LYS A 52 -5.22 -10.44 4.28
N LYS A 53 -5.26 -10.27 5.60
CA LYS A 53 -5.40 -8.97 6.25
C LYS A 53 -4.25 -8.03 5.88
N GLN A 54 -3.00 -8.51 5.98
CA GLN A 54 -1.81 -7.77 5.59
C GLN A 54 -1.80 -7.44 4.09
N TRP A 55 -2.23 -8.36 3.22
CA TRP A 55 -2.33 -8.06 1.79
C TRP A 55 -3.33 -6.93 1.52
N ASN A 56 -4.54 -7.08 2.07
CA ASN A 56 -5.63 -6.15 1.83
C ASN A 56 -5.38 -4.79 2.48
N SER A 57 -4.65 -4.71 3.59
CA SER A 57 -4.28 -3.43 4.21
C SER A 57 -3.39 -2.57 3.33
N PHE A 58 -2.71 -3.15 2.32
CA PHE A 58 -1.88 -2.41 1.35
C PHE A 58 -2.52 -2.31 -0.04
N ASN A 59 -3.43 -3.23 -0.40
CA ASN A 59 -3.91 -3.38 -1.78
C ASN A 59 -5.43 -3.12 -1.95
N THR A 60 -6.03 -2.45 -0.97
CA THR A 60 -7.42 -1.97 -0.99
C THR A 60 -7.46 -0.49 -0.58
N ALA A 61 -8.65 0.12 -0.61
CA ALA A 61 -8.86 1.50 -0.16
C ALA A 61 -8.60 1.71 1.35
N PHE A 62 -8.31 0.64 2.10
CA PHE A 62 -7.76 0.72 3.45
C PHE A 62 -6.39 1.42 3.44
N PHE A 63 -5.58 1.18 2.41
CA PHE A 63 -4.32 1.88 2.20
C PHE A 63 -4.57 3.24 1.57
N ARG A 64 -4.32 4.30 2.32
CA ARG A 64 -4.53 5.69 1.87
C ARG A 64 -3.27 6.26 1.23
N ASP A 65 -3.42 6.83 0.05
CA ASP A 65 -2.36 7.54 -0.67
C ASP A 65 -1.97 8.84 0.05
N SER A 66 -0.69 9.18 0.03
CA SER A 66 -0.15 10.35 0.72
C SER A 66 -0.54 11.63 0.00
N MET A 67 -0.64 11.60 -1.32
CA MET A 67 -1.12 12.73 -2.12
C MET A 67 -2.58 13.04 -1.78
N ASP A 68 -3.43 12.02 -1.64
CA ASP A 68 -4.83 12.20 -1.23
C ASP A 68 -4.90 12.84 0.17
N ALA A 69 -4.08 12.36 1.11
CA ALA A 69 -4.06 12.90 2.47
C ALA A 69 -3.56 14.36 2.51
N VAL A 70 -2.54 14.70 1.72
CA VAL A 70 -2.00 16.07 1.62
C VAL A 70 -3.05 17.01 1.01
N GLU A 71 -3.75 16.56 -0.03
CA GLU A 71 -4.81 17.34 -0.68
C GLU A 71 -5.97 17.62 0.29
N GLU A 72 -6.45 16.58 1.00
CA GLU A 72 -7.51 16.72 2.01
C GLU A 72 -7.12 17.67 3.15
N VAL A 73 -5.88 17.58 3.63
CA VAL A 73 -5.39 18.52 4.67
C VAL A 73 -5.32 19.94 4.12
N SER A 74 -4.90 20.11 2.87
CA SER A 74 -4.80 21.42 2.24
C SER A 74 -6.16 22.06 1.96
N SER A 75 -7.17 21.26 1.59
CA SER A 75 -8.52 21.75 1.26
C SER A 75 -9.43 21.86 2.49
N ASP A 76 -9.44 20.83 3.34
CA ASP A 76 -10.43 20.64 4.42
C ASP A 76 -9.82 20.91 5.81
N GLY A 77 -8.51 21.17 5.89
CA GLY A 77 -7.77 21.37 7.15
C GLY A 77 -7.54 20.07 7.94
N LYS A 78 -7.95 18.92 7.41
CA LYS A 78 -7.84 17.60 8.06
C LYS A 78 -7.86 16.46 7.04
N ALA A 79 -7.15 15.38 7.35
CA ALA A 79 -7.25 14.14 6.59
C ALA A 79 -8.54 13.37 6.96
N LYS A 80 -9.16 12.71 5.98
CA LYS A 80 -10.30 11.84 6.22
C LYS A 80 -9.79 10.46 6.65
N LEU A 81 -10.21 10.04 7.85
CA LEU A 81 -9.99 8.68 8.31
C LEU A 81 -11.08 7.78 7.73
N LYS A 82 -10.67 6.68 7.09
CA LYS A 82 -11.57 5.60 6.67
C LYS A 82 -11.20 4.38 7.48
N ASP A 83 -12.03 4.08 8.47
CA ASP A 83 -11.92 2.87 9.27
C ASP A 83 -13.00 1.90 8.81
N ASP A 84 -12.74 1.24 7.68
CA ASP A 84 -13.62 0.21 7.13
C ASP A 84 -12.87 -1.12 7.09
N ASP A 85 -12.86 -1.79 8.25
CA ASP A 85 -12.27 -3.11 8.43
C ASP A 85 -12.84 -4.17 7.48
N SER A 86 -14.02 -3.95 6.89
CA SER A 86 -14.57 -4.89 5.90
C SER A 86 -13.63 -5.06 4.69
N LEU A 87 -12.88 -4.00 4.34
CA LEU A 87 -11.87 -4.00 3.28
C LEU A 87 -10.72 -4.98 3.55
N LEU A 88 -10.41 -5.25 4.81
CA LEU A 88 -9.36 -6.21 5.19
C LEU A 88 -9.76 -7.66 4.94
N SER A 89 -11.07 -7.91 4.77
CA SER A 89 -11.64 -9.23 4.54
C SER A 89 -12.07 -9.48 3.08
N THR A 90 -11.90 -8.51 2.18
CA THR A 90 -12.27 -8.65 0.76
C THR A 90 -11.44 -9.70 0.03
N GLU A 91 -11.91 -10.18 -1.12
CA GLU A 91 -11.19 -11.15 -1.95
C GLU A 91 -9.73 -10.75 -2.24
N LEU A 92 -8.85 -11.74 -2.23
CA LEU A 92 -7.43 -11.56 -2.55
C LEU A 92 -7.29 -11.28 -4.04
N ARG A 93 -6.96 -10.04 -4.38
CA ARG A 93 -6.81 -9.60 -5.77
C ARG A 93 -5.40 -9.13 -6.06
N CYS A 94 -4.90 -9.47 -7.25
CA CYS A 94 -3.65 -8.93 -7.76
C CYS A 94 -3.71 -7.40 -7.85
N HIS A 95 -2.65 -6.72 -7.44
CA HIS A 95 -2.57 -5.25 -7.44
C HIS A 95 -2.40 -4.66 -8.85
N ARG A 96 -1.95 -5.47 -9.83
CA ARG A 96 -1.82 -5.11 -11.24
C ARG A 96 -3.09 -5.45 -12.04
N CYS A 97 -3.36 -6.74 -12.24
CA CYS A 97 -4.43 -7.20 -13.14
C CYS A 97 -5.80 -7.40 -12.46
N ARG A 98 -5.89 -7.24 -11.13
CA ARG A 98 -7.12 -7.43 -10.34
C ARG A 98 -7.72 -8.84 -10.34
N SER A 99 -7.03 -9.85 -10.88
CA SER A 99 -7.46 -11.25 -10.81
C SER A 99 -7.60 -11.72 -9.37
N ALA A 100 -8.64 -12.51 -9.13
CA ALA A 100 -8.92 -13.11 -7.84
C ALA A 100 -8.06 -14.36 -7.60
N HIS A 101 -7.63 -14.57 -6.35
CA HIS A 101 -6.87 -15.74 -5.94
C HIS A 101 -7.45 -16.35 -4.66
N PRO A 102 -7.43 -17.68 -4.53
CA PRO A 102 -8.07 -18.36 -3.40
C PRO A 102 -7.27 -18.25 -2.09
N ASN A 103 -5.96 -18.00 -2.17
CA ASN A 103 -5.08 -17.94 -1.01
C ASN A 103 -3.78 -17.16 -1.32
N MET A 104 -3.06 -16.80 -0.25
CA MET A 104 -1.81 -16.03 -0.33
C MET A 104 -0.71 -16.72 -1.16
N PRO A 105 -0.45 -18.04 -1.05
CA PRO A 105 0.55 -18.69 -1.89
C PRO A 105 0.28 -18.57 -3.38
N ARG A 106 -0.97 -18.79 -3.81
CA ARG A 106 -1.38 -18.63 -5.22
C ARG A 106 -1.24 -17.19 -5.70
N LEU A 107 -1.60 -16.23 -4.85
CA LEU A 107 -1.44 -14.82 -5.16
C LEU A 107 0.03 -14.41 -5.31
N LYS A 108 0.90 -14.82 -4.38
CA LYS A 108 2.34 -14.52 -4.44
C LYS A 108 2.99 -15.08 -5.70
N SER A 109 2.72 -16.35 -6.00
CA SER A 109 3.17 -16.98 -7.25
C SER A 109 2.71 -16.17 -8.47
N HIS A 110 1.45 -15.73 -8.49
CA HIS A 110 0.97 -14.90 -9.59
C HIS A 110 1.68 -13.54 -9.69
N ILE A 111 1.94 -12.87 -8.57
CA ILE A 111 2.58 -11.54 -8.57
C ILE A 111 3.97 -11.58 -9.21
N THR A 112 4.76 -12.62 -8.92
CA THR A 112 6.08 -12.83 -9.52
C THR A 112 6.04 -12.90 -11.05
N ASP A 113 4.97 -13.49 -11.60
CA ASP A 113 4.82 -13.71 -13.04
C ASP A 113 3.95 -12.63 -13.73
N CYS A 114 3.25 -11.80 -12.98
CA CYS A 114 2.26 -10.87 -13.52
C CYS A 114 2.91 -9.73 -14.31
N ARG A 115 2.65 -9.68 -15.62
CA ARG A 115 3.15 -8.63 -16.53
C ARG A 115 2.12 -7.53 -16.85
N ALA A 116 0.92 -7.60 -16.27
CA ALA A 116 -0.09 -6.56 -16.49
C ALA A 116 0.43 -5.20 -16.01
N PRO A 117 0.13 -4.10 -16.70
CA PRO A 117 0.59 -2.78 -16.29
C PRO A 117 0.04 -2.41 -14.90
N PHE A 118 0.69 -1.46 -14.23
CA PHE A 118 0.11 -0.88 -13.03
C PHE A 118 -1.17 -0.12 -13.37
N PRO A 119 -2.15 -0.08 -12.46
CA PRO A 119 -3.31 0.79 -12.58
C PRO A 119 -2.90 2.23 -12.88
N SER A 120 -3.63 2.90 -13.78
CA SER A 120 -3.37 4.30 -14.15
C SER A 120 -3.35 5.24 -12.95
N THR A 121 -4.14 4.93 -11.92
CA THR A 121 -4.17 5.68 -10.65
C THR A 121 -2.84 5.71 -9.92
N LEU A 122 -1.99 4.69 -10.08
CA LEU A 122 -0.63 4.68 -9.51
C LEU A 122 0.40 5.35 -10.42
N LEU A 123 0.18 5.31 -11.74
CA LEU A 123 1.09 5.88 -12.72
C LEU A 123 0.99 7.41 -12.81
N GLN A 124 -0.07 8.00 -12.27
CA GLN A 124 -0.30 9.44 -12.31
C GLN A 124 0.30 10.14 -11.08
N ASN A 125 0.68 11.42 -11.26
CA ASN A 125 1.05 12.34 -10.19
C ASN A 125 2.21 11.85 -9.28
N GLY A 126 3.13 11.05 -9.82
CA GLY A 126 4.32 10.58 -9.07
C GLY A 126 3.99 9.63 -7.92
N ARG A 127 2.80 9.02 -7.90
CA ARG A 127 2.38 8.07 -6.86
C ARG A 127 3.18 6.76 -6.89
N LEU A 128 3.67 6.40 -8.07
CA LEU A 128 4.66 5.35 -8.26
C LEU A 128 6.02 5.98 -8.53
N VAL A 129 6.99 5.70 -7.66
CA VAL A 129 8.38 6.09 -7.87
C VAL A 129 9.05 4.95 -8.62
N HIS A 130 9.43 5.22 -9.88
CA HIS A 130 10.19 4.27 -10.68
C HIS A 130 11.63 4.18 -10.23
N ALA A 131 12.15 2.96 -10.22
CA ALA A 131 13.59 2.76 -10.09
C ALA A 131 14.31 3.49 -11.25
N PRO A 132 15.49 4.10 -11.00
CA PRO A 132 16.28 4.67 -12.07
C PRO A 132 16.61 3.57 -13.07
N SER A 133 16.10 3.70 -14.30
CA SER A 133 16.55 2.87 -15.40
C SER A 133 18.03 3.16 -15.61
N ASN A 134 18.87 2.13 -15.57
CA ASN A 134 20.24 2.20 -16.08
C ASN A 134 20.16 2.42 -17.60
N VAL A 135 19.80 3.64 -18.02
CA VAL A 135 20.02 4.11 -19.37
C VAL A 135 21.52 4.37 -19.44
N SER A 136 22.25 3.42 -20.00
CA SER A 136 23.59 3.66 -20.51
C SER A 136 23.48 4.80 -21.52
N ILE A 137 23.83 6.00 -21.06
CA ILE A 137 24.18 7.11 -21.94
C ILE A 137 25.52 6.70 -22.54
N ASP A 138 25.48 6.12 -23.74
CA ASP A 138 26.68 5.95 -24.53
C ASP A 138 27.25 7.34 -24.91
N PRO A 139 28.58 7.46 -24.96
CA PRO A 139 29.30 8.74 -24.97
C PRO A 139 29.11 9.59 -26.22
#